data_AF-A0A948MS22-F1
#
_entry.id   AF-A0A948MS22-F1
#
_cell.length_a   1.000
_cell.length_b   1.000
_cell.length_c   1.000
_cell.angle_alpha   90.00
_cell.angle_beta   90.00
_cell.angle_gamma   90.00
#
_symmetry.space_group_name_H-M   'P 1'
#
loop_
_entity.id
_entity.type
_entity.pdbx_description
1 polymer ?
#
loop_
_entity_poly.entity_id
_entity_poly.type
_entity_poly.pdbx_seq_one_letter_code
_entity_poly.pdbx_strand_id
1 'polypeptide(L)'
;AFAGIGRPEKFFATLRQNDAVLVEAIAYPDHHPYDPAEIDRLARRARSQGAAPITTRKDWVRLPPEQKRQIEVLDIQLVWDDPDGLTPLFDSLLLT
;
A
#
# COMPACT_ATOMS: atom_id res chain seq x y z
N ALA A 1 8.91 -5.90 0.66
CA ALA A 1 7.58 -5.31 0.40
C ALA A 1 6.53 -6.42 0.40
N PHE A 2 5.32 -6.14 0.87
CA PHE A 2 4.20 -7.08 0.80
C PHE A 2 2.89 -6.39 0.43
N ALA A 3 1.96 -7.11 -0.19
CA ALA A 3 0.63 -6.57 -0.51
C ALA A 3 -0.44 -7.65 -0.65
N GLY A 4 -1.65 -7.34 -0.19
CA GLY A 4 -2.88 -8.15 -0.24
C GLY A 4 -3.98 -7.43 -1.01
N ILE A 5 -3.64 -6.98 -2.23
CA ILE A 5 -4.51 -6.29 -3.18
C ILE A 5 -4.68 -7.14 -4.45
N GLY A 6 -5.68 -6.87 -5.28
CA GLY A 6 -5.95 -7.67 -6.49
C GLY A 6 -4.83 -7.70 -7.56
N ARG A 7 -3.84 -6.80 -7.51
CA ARG A 7 -2.65 -6.81 -8.40
C ARG A 7 -1.38 -6.38 -7.64
N PRO A 8 -0.81 -7.23 -6.77
CA PRO A 8 0.38 -6.90 -5.98
C PRO A 8 1.60 -6.54 -6.84
N GLU A 9 1.69 -7.09 -8.05
CA GLU A 9 2.80 -6.87 -8.99
C GLU A 9 2.91 -5.40 -9.40
N LYS A 10 1.76 -4.70 -9.55
CA LYS A 10 1.76 -3.26 -9.85
C LYS A 10 2.41 -2.45 -8.73
N PHE A 11 2.09 -2.78 -7.48
CA PHE A 11 2.69 -2.13 -6.32
C PHE A 11 4.22 -2.35 -6.26
N PHE A 12 4.68 -3.57 -6.48
CA PHE A 12 6.12 -3.86 -6.51
C PHE A 12 6.82 -3.19 -7.69
N ALA A 13 6.17 -3.08 -8.84
CA ALA A 13 6.68 -2.34 -9.99
C ALA A 13 6.81 -0.84 -9.68
N THR A 14 5.81 -0.23 -9.06
CA THR A 14 5.86 1.18 -8.63
C THR A 14 7.03 1.45 -7.69
N LEU A 15 7.28 0.59 -6.71
CA LEU A 15 8.44 0.74 -5.83
C LEU A 15 9.76 0.76 -6.62
N ARG A 16 9.94 -0.19 -7.55
CA ARG A 16 11.15 -0.24 -8.40
C ARG A 16 11.28 0.98 -9.32
N GLN A 17 10.16 1.50 -9.82
CA GLN A 17 10.14 2.71 -10.66
C GLN A 17 10.50 3.98 -9.87
N ASN A 18 10.38 3.95 -8.54
CA ASN A 18 10.81 5.02 -7.64
C ASN A 18 12.15 4.68 -6.98
N ASP A 19 13.02 3.94 -7.69
CA ASP A 19 14.39 3.58 -7.29
C ASP A 19 14.51 2.80 -5.97
N ALA A 20 13.41 2.23 -5.46
CA ALA A 20 13.47 1.40 -4.26
C ALA A 20 14.12 0.04 -4.57
N VAL A 21 15.09 -0.35 -3.75
CA VAL A 21 15.72 -1.68 -3.81
C VAL A 21 14.80 -2.71 -3.13
N LEU A 22 14.10 -3.52 -3.92
CA LEU A 22 13.28 -4.61 -3.40
C LEU A 22 14.15 -5.80 -3.01
N VAL A 23 14.41 -5.94 -1.70
CA VAL A 23 15.06 -7.14 -1.14
C VAL A 23 14.17 -8.36 -1.25
N GLU A 24 12.86 -8.19 -1.05
CA GLU A 24 11.88 -9.26 -1.15
C GLU A 24 10.49 -8.72 -1.54
N ALA A 25 9.71 -9.50 -2.29
CA ALA A 25 8.33 -9.22 -2.67
C ALA A 25 7.41 -10.37 -2.24
N ILE A 26 6.44 -10.09 -1.39
CA ILE A 26 5.51 -11.10 -0.86
C ILE A 26 4.09 -10.72 -1.25
N ALA A 27 3.49 -11.50 -2.15
CA ALA A 27 2.11 -11.33 -2.58
C ALA A 27 1.17 -12.16 -1.69
N TYR A 28 0.09 -11.53 -1.25
CA TYR A 28 -1.02 -12.17 -0.55
C TYR A 28 -2.30 -12.09 -1.38
N PRO A 29 -3.30 -12.97 -1.14
CA PRO A 29 -4.62 -12.83 -1.73
C PRO A 29 -5.24 -11.46 -1.44
N ASP A 30 -6.13 -10.99 -2.32
CA ASP A 30 -6.86 -9.75 -2.05
C ASP A 30 -7.69 -9.89 -0.77
N HIS A 31 -7.62 -8.89 0.10
CA HIS A 31 -8.25 -8.92 1.43
C HIS A 31 -7.68 -9.95 2.41
N HIS A 32 -6.41 -10.32 2.25
CA HIS A 32 -5.72 -11.14 3.22
C HIS A 32 -5.87 -10.62 4.67
N PRO A 33 -6.34 -11.46 5.61
CA PRO A 33 -6.47 -11.10 7.02
C PRO A 33 -5.12 -11.22 7.72
N TYR A 34 -4.45 -10.09 7.94
CA TYR A 34 -3.17 -10.07 8.64
C TYR A 34 -3.33 -10.30 10.14
N ASP A 35 -2.70 -11.34 10.67
CA ASP A 35 -2.59 -11.56 12.11
C ASP A 35 -1.34 -10.86 12.70
N PRO A 36 -1.32 -10.55 14.02
CA PRO A 36 -0.18 -9.89 14.66
C PRO A 36 1.15 -10.61 14.50
N ALA A 37 1.15 -11.94 14.62
CA ALA A 37 2.37 -12.74 14.58
C ALA A 37 2.98 -12.79 13.18
N GLU A 38 2.14 -12.79 12.13
CA GLU A 38 2.56 -12.66 10.74
C GLU A 38 3.30 -11.35 10.50
N ILE A 39 2.72 -10.22 10.93
CA ILE A 39 3.34 -8.91 10.73
C ILE A 39 4.65 -8.80 11.51
N ASP A 40 4.70 -9.31 12.73
CA ASP A 40 5.94 -9.36 13.51
C ASP A 40 7.02 -10.21 12.84
N ARG A 41 6.64 -11.34 12.21
CA ARG A 41 7.57 -12.16 11.40
C ARG A 41 8.08 -11.39 10.19
N LEU A 42 7.20 -10.72 9.45
CA LEU A 42 7.58 -9.89 8.30
C LEU A 42 8.54 -8.77 8.69
N ALA A 43 8.24 -8.07 9.79
CA ALA A 43 9.06 -6.97 10.27
C ALA A 43 10.44 -7.45 10.77
N ARG A 44 10.50 -8.57 11.51
CA ARG A 44 11.78 -9.19 11.89
C ARG A 44 12.59 -9.65 10.68
N ARG A 45 11.95 -10.28 9.70
CA ARG A 45 12.60 -10.75 8.47
C ARG A 45 13.21 -9.59 7.69
N ALA A 46 12.45 -8.51 7.47
CA ALA A 46 12.96 -7.32 6.80
C ALA A 46 14.17 -6.72 7.54
N ARG A 47 14.06 -6.53 8.86
CA ARG A 47 15.17 -6.01 9.69
C ARG A 47 16.43 -6.87 9.61
N SER A 48 16.28 -8.20 9.61
CA SER A 48 17.41 -9.14 9.51
C SER A 48 18.16 -9.04 8.17
N GLN A 49 17.50 -8.52 7.14
CA GLN A 49 18.07 -8.28 5.81
C GLN A 49 18.50 -6.82 5.61
N GLY A 50 18.49 -5.99 6.65
CA GLY A 50 18.80 -4.55 6.56
C GLY A 50 17.74 -3.75 5.79
N ALA A 51 16.49 -4.24 5.72
CA ALA A 51 15.40 -3.62 4.98
C ALA A 51 14.27 -3.15 5.92
N ALA A 52 13.46 -2.21 5.43
CA ALA A 52 12.18 -1.85 6.05
C ALA A 52 11.03 -2.62 5.38
N PRO A 53 10.08 -3.17 6.15
CA PRO A 53 8.87 -3.72 5.59
C PRO A 53 7.97 -2.57 5.11
N ILE A 54 7.51 -2.65 3.85
CA ILE A 54 6.63 -1.64 3.23
C ILE A 54 5.43 -2.33 2.58
N THR A 55 4.26 -1.69 2.68
CA THR A 55 3.01 -2.16 2.08
C THR A 55 2.17 -1.02 1.49
N THR A 56 0.99 -1.34 0.98
CA THR A 56 0.02 -0.37 0.45
C THR A 56 -0.77 0.26 1.60
N ARG A 57 -1.29 1.48 1.42
CA ARG A 57 -2.22 2.09 2.40
C ARG A 57 -3.45 1.20 2.66
N LYS A 58 -3.96 0.53 1.63
CA LYS A 58 -5.11 -0.40 1.71
C LYS A 58 -4.83 -1.60 2.61
N ASP A 59 -3.63 -2.15 2.58
CA ASP A 59 -3.24 -3.23 3.50
C ASP A 59 -2.93 -2.69 4.88
N TRP A 60 -2.24 -1.54 4.97
CA TRP A 60 -1.90 -0.92 6.24
C TRP A 60 -3.11 -0.65 7.14
N VAL A 61 -4.23 -0.20 6.57
CA VAL A 61 -5.46 0.04 7.37
C VAL A 61 -6.02 -1.24 8.01
N ARG A 62 -5.78 -2.41 7.40
CA ARG A 62 -6.22 -3.74 7.86
C ARG A 62 -5.25 -4.39 8.83
N LEU A 63 -4.05 -3.85 9.01
CA LEU A 63 -3.09 -4.36 9.98
C LEU A 63 -3.62 -4.18 11.41
N PRO A 64 -3.29 -5.11 12.33
CA PRO A 64 -3.59 -4.92 13.73
C PRO A 64 -2.93 -3.62 14.27
N PRO A 65 -3.61 -2.84 15.13
CA PRO A 65 -3.18 -1.47 15.47
C PRO A 65 -1.75 -1.34 16.02
N GLU A 66 -1.29 -2.29 16.83
CA GLU A 66 0.03 -2.23 17.47
C GLU A 66 1.17 -2.46 16.48
N GLN A 67 0.91 -3.24 15.43
CA GLN A 67 1.88 -3.65 14.42
C GLN A 67 2.07 -2.58 13.33
N LYS A 68 1.12 -1.64 13.18
CA LYS A 68 1.17 -0.56 12.19
C LYS A 68 2.45 0.27 12.25
N ARG A 69 2.98 0.51 13.46
CA ARG A 69 4.21 1.28 13.68
C ARG A 69 5.48 0.60 13.16
N GLN A 70 5.41 -0.69 12.83
CA GLN A 70 6.55 -1.44 12.32
C GLN A 70 6.62 -1.44 10.79
N ILE A 71 5.59 -0.92 10.11
CA ILE A 71 5.39 -1.09 8.67
C ILE A 71 5.30 0.26 7.98
N GLU A 72 6.17 0.49 7.01
CA GLU A 72 6.14 1.65 6.13
C GLU A 72 5.00 1.53 5.12
N VAL A 73 4.50 2.68 4.65
CA VAL A 73 3.42 2.76 3.67
C VAL A 73 3.90 3.52 2.45
N LEU A 74 3.72 2.94 1.27
CA LEU A 74 3.79 3.72 0.05
C LEU A 74 2.47 4.47 -0.13
N ASP A 75 2.52 5.78 0.05
CA ASP A 75 1.38 6.66 -0.20
C ASP A 75 1.30 7.06 -1.66
N ILE A 76 0.06 7.18 -2.14
CA ILE A 76 -0.26 7.66 -3.47
C ILE A 76 -1.28 8.79 -3.36
N GLN A 77 -1.18 9.74 -4.27
CA GLN A 77 -2.14 10.84 -4.40
C GLN A 77 -2.73 10.81 -5.80
N LEU A 78 -4.05 11.01 -5.88
CA LEU A 78 -4.72 11.27 -7.14
C LEU A 78 -4.53 12.76 -7.46
N VAL A 79 -3.91 13.03 -8.60
CA VAL A 79 -3.76 14.39 -9.13
C VAL A 79 -4.55 14.45 -10.43
N TRP A 80 -5.44 15.42 -10.53
CA TRP A 80 -6.20 15.68 -11.74
C TRP A 80 -5.42 16.64 -12.63
N ASP A 81 -5.31 16.33 -13.92
CA ASP A 81 -4.67 17.22 -14.89
C ASP A 81 -5.48 18.52 -15.09
N ASP A 82 -6.81 18.41 -15.04
CA ASP A 82 -7.76 19.52 -15.06
C ASP A 82 -8.79 19.36 -13.92
N PRO A 83 -8.50 19.87 -12.72
CA PRO A 83 -9.43 19.80 -11.60
C PRO A 83 -10.68 20.67 -11.81
N ASP A 84 -10.58 21.77 -12.55
CA ASP A 84 -11.68 22.70 -12.77
C ASP A 84 -12.74 22.11 -13.72
N GLY A 85 -12.30 21.28 -14.66
CA GLY A 85 -13.17 20.52 -15.56
C GLY A 85 -14.10 19.52 -14.86
N LEU A 86 -13.85 19.19 -13.59
CA LEU A 86 -14.72 18.30 -12.81
C LEU A 86 -15.94 19.00 -12.21
N THR A 87 -15.84 20.31 -11.92
CA THR A 87 -16.91 21.07 -11.26
C THR A 87 -18.24 20.98 -12.03
N PRO A 88 -18.30 21.25 -13.35
CA PRO A 88 -19.56 21.17 -14.10
C PRO A 88 -20.16 19.76 -14.13
N LEU A 89 -19.31 18.71 -14.06
CA LEU A 89 -19.77 17.32 -14.05
C LEU A 89 -20.49 17.00 -12.73
N PHE A 90 -19.96 17.47 -11.59
CA PHE A 90 -20.61 17.29 -10.29
C PHE A 90 -21.85 18.16 -10.12
N ASP A 91 -21.84 19.41 -10.61
CA ASP A 91 -23.01 20.29 -10.55
C ASP A 91 -24.24 19.65 -11.23
N SER A 92 -24.03 18.95 -12.35
CA SER A 92 -25.10 18.25 -13.05
C SER A 92 -25.69 17.05 -12.29
N LEU A 93 -24.94 16.47 -11.34
CA LEU A 93 -25.32 15.30 -10.54
C LEU A 93 -25.93 15.68 -9.17
N LEU A 94 -25.62 16.89 -8.67
CA LEU A 94 -26.04 17.37 -7.35
C LEU A 94 -27.30 18.27 -7.41
N LEU A 95 -27.83 18.55 -8.60
CA LEU A 95 -29.06 19.32 -8.82
C LEU A 95 -30.37 18.49 -8.79
N THR A 96 -30.32 17.24 -8.30
CA THR A 96 -31.50 16.44 -7.90
C THR A 96 -31.73 16.51 -6.40
#